data_AF-A0A5S3YLE7-F1
#
_entry.id   AF-A0A5S3YLE7-F1
#
_cell.length_a   1.000
_cell.length_b   1.000
_cell.length_c   1.000
_cell.angle_alpha   90.00
_cell.angle_beta   90.00
_cell.angle_gamma   90.00
#
_symmetry.space_group_name_H-M   'P 1'
#
loop_
_entity.id
_entity.type
_entity.pdbx_description
1 polymer ?
#
loop_
_entity_poly.entity_id
_entity_poly.type
_entity_poly.pdbx_seq_one_letter_code
_entity_poly.pdbx_strand_id
1 'polypeptide(L)'
;LGEKPPARLNEQLSWNLPLQKLRSYIIQSDDLGLPRFGILSVLARRTPFHLYDHKALVGLCSTAFTDGIQIFVNTEFFKSQIPSAHIERINSYHHSMILILLHELSHILFRHHTRMPPQAPPLL
;
A
#
# COMPACT_ATOMS: atom_id res chain seq x y z
N LEU A 1 -34.52 2.13 6.90
CA LEU A 1 -34.08 0.74 7.14
C LEU A 1 -32.62 0.67 6.74
N GLY A 2 -31.72 0.95 7.69
CA GLY A 2 -30.28 0.94 7.44
C GLY A 2 -29.79 -0.50 7.50
N GLU A 3 -29.58 -1.12 6.35
CA GLU A 3 -28.92 -2.42 6.31
C GLU A 3 -27.51 -2.27 6.88
N LYS A 4 -27.24 -3.01 7.95
CA LYS A 4 -25.91 -3.10 8.55
C LYS A 4 -25.00 -3.70 7.47
N PRO A 5 -23.84 -3.08 7.14
CA PRO A 5 -22.94 -3.63 6.14
C PRO A 5 -22.60 -5.07 6.52
N PRO A 6 -22.51 -6.00 5.55
CA PRO A 6 -22.15 -7.38 5.84
C PRO A 6 -20.81 -7.42 6.58
N ALA A 7 -20.64 -8.38 7.49
CA ALA A 7 -19.50 -8.44 8.43
C ALA A 7 -18.13 -8.27 7.75
N ARG A 8 -18.00 -8.79 6.52
CA ARG A 8 -16.81 -8.68 5.67
C ARG A 8 -16.49 -7.23 5.25
N LEU A 9 -17.50 -6.42 4.93
CA LEU A 9 -17.34 -5.01 4.61
C LEU A 9 -16.86 -4.23 5.85
N ASN A 10 -17.40 -4.53 7.03
CA ASN A 10 -16.96 -3.88 8.28
C ASN A 10 -15.51 -4.23 8.65
N GLU A 11 -15.08 -5.48 8.42
CA GLU A 11 -13.69 -5.88 8.65
C GLU A 11 -12.73 -5.22 7.65
N GLN A 12 -13.10 -5.14 6.37
CA GLN A 12 -12.26 -4.47 5.38
C GLN A 12 -12.14 -2.95 5.68
N LEU A 13 -13.23 -2.32 6.14
CA LEU A 13 -13.22 -0.93 6.58
C LEU A 13 -12.33 -0.70 7.81
N SER A 14 -12.29 -1.65 8.76
CA SER A 14 -11.47 -1.51 9.96
C SER A 14 -9.96 -1.56 9.66
N TRP A 15 -9.53 -2.39 8.71
CA TRP A 15 -8.11 -2.48 8.31
C TRP A 15 -7.66 -1.40 7.32
N ASN A 16 -8.60 -0.76 6.62
CA ASN A 16 -8.28 0.42 5.81
C ASN A 16 -7.80 1.61 6.66
N LEU A 17 -8.30 1.76 7.90
CA LEU A 17 -7.89 2.87 8.78
C LEU A 17 -6.38 2.84 9.10
N PRO A 18 -5.79 1.73 9.57
CA PRO A 18 -4.34 1.57 9.68
C PRO A 18 -3.58 1.93 8.41
N LEU A 19 -4.02 1.42 7.25
CA LEU A 19 -3.33 1.69 5.99
C LEU A 19 -3.34 3.19 5.65
N GLN A 20 -4.47 3.87 5.87
CA GLN A 20 -4.56 5.32 5.68
C GLN A 20 -3.73 6.10 6.70
N LYS A 21 -3.58 5.61 7.93
CA LYS A 21 -2.66 6.20 8.93
C LYS A 21 -1.20 6.10 8.49
N LEU A 22 -0.78 4.95 7.97
CA LEU A 22 0.58 4.78 7.42
C LEU A 22 0.81 5.70 6.21
N ARG A 23 -0.15 5.75 5.28
CA ARG A 23 -0.10 6.68 4.15
C ARG A 23 0.00 8.14 4.61
N SER A 24 -0.81 8.53 5.60
CA SER A 24 -0.78 9.89 6.16
C SER A 24 0.58 10.22 6.77
N TYR A 25 1.17 9.29 7.52
CA TYR A 25 2.52 9.43 8.07
C TYR A 25 3.58 9.61 6.98
N ILE A 26 3.49 8.85 5.89
CA ILE A 26 4.40 8.98 4.73
C ILE A 26 4.24 10.35 4.04
N ILE A 27 3.02 10.89 3.93
CA ILE A 27 2.73 12.16 3.26
C ILE A 27 3.18 13.39 4.06
N GLN A 28 3.14 13.30 5.39
CA GLN A 28 3.45 14.40 6.30
C GLN A 28 4.89 14.89 6.17
N SER A 29 5.11 16.14 6.58
CA SER A 29 6.45 16.68 6.73
C SER A 29 7.15 16.12 7.99
N ASP A 30 8.48 16.24 8.01
CA ASP A 30 9.30 16.12 9.21
C ASP A 30 9.24 17.40 10.07
N ASP A 31 10.03 17.42 11.15
CA ASP A 31 10.07 18.53 12.12
C ASP A 31 10.65 19.83 11.52
N LEU A 32 11.31 19.76 10.36
CA LEU A 32 11.83 20.91 9.61
C LEU A 32 10.85 21.38 8.52
N GLY A 33 9.67 20.76 8.42
CA GLY A 33 8.66 21.09 7.41
C GLY A 33 8.94 20.47 6.03
N LEU A 34 10.01 19.68 5.88
CA LEU A 34 10.35 19.01 4.63
C LEU A 34 9.55 17.70 4.47
N PRO A 35 9.25 17.24 3.24
CA PRO A 35 8.58 15.96 3.05
C PRO A 35 9.39 14.83 3.70
N ARG A 36 8.77 14.07 4.62
CA ARG A 36 9.45 13.08 5.50
C ARG A 36 10.34 12.08 4.76
N PHE A 37 9.95 11.68 3.56
CA PHE A 37 10.66 10.76 2.68
C PHE A 37 10.95 11.40 1.30
N GLY A 38 11.17 12.72 1.29
CA GLY A 38 11.53 13.48 0.10
C GLY A 38 10.50 13.34 -1.03
N ILE A 39 10.97 13.00 -2.23
CA ILE A 39 10.11 12.88 -3.42
C ILE A 39 9.03 11.79 -3.27
N LEU A 40 9.28 10.74 -2.49
CA LEU A 40 8.32 9.66 -2.28
C LEU A 40 7.12 10.13 -1.45
N SER A 41 7.33 11.02 -0.46
CA SER A 41 6.24 11.68 0.27
C SER A 41 5.38 12.55 -0.64
N VAL A 42 6.00 13.25 -1.60
CA VAL A 42 5.27 14.06 -2.59
C VAL A 42 4.46 13.15 -3.52
N LEU A 43 5.03 12.03 -3.97
CA LEU A 43 4.33 11.06 -4.81
C LEU A 43 3.13 10.44 -4.08
N ALA A 44 3.30 10.04 -2.82
CA ALA A 44 2.26 9.43 -2.00
C ALA A 44 1.00 10.30 -1.84
N ARG A 45 1.12 11.64 -1.94
CA ARG A 45 -0.03 12.57 -1.87
C ARG A 45 -1.09 12.26 -2.92
N ARG A 46 -0.66 11.81 -4.11
CA ARG A 46 -1.53 11.48 -5.25
C ARG A 46 -1.64 9.98 -5.55
N THR A 47 -0.95 9.13 -4.80
CA THR A 47 -0.99 7.67 -4.96
C THR A 47 -1.96 7.05 -3.94
N PRO A 48 -3.08 6.47 -4.39
CA PRO A 48 -4.00 5.73 -3.54
C PRO A 48 -3.40 4.40 -3.06
N PHE A 49 -3.65 4.04 -1.79
CA PHE A 49 -3.20 2.77 -1.22
C PHE A 49 -4.44 1.94 -0.87
N HIS A 50 -4.45 0.67 -1.28
CA HIS A 50 -5.59 -0.23 -1.13
C HIS A 50 -5.18 -1.59 -0.55
N LEU A 51 -6.05 -2.14 0.30
CA LEU A 51 -6.00 -3.55 0.67
C LEU A 51 -6.78 -4.38 -0.35
N TYR A 52 -6.23 -5.54 -0.73
CA TYR A 52 -6.94 -6.53 -1.55
C TYR A 52 -7.00 -7.89 -0.86
N ASP A 53 -8.10 -8.61 -1.06
CA ASP A 53 -8.33 -9.99 -0.59
C ASP A 53 -8.95 -10.87 -1.69
N HIS A 54 -9.10 -10.35 -2.92
CA HIS A 54 -9.72 -11.06 -4.02
C HIS A 54 -8.83 -12.23 -4.47
N LYS A 55 -9.40 -13.44 -4.58
CA LYS A 55 -8.66 -14.68 -4.89
C LYS A 55 -7.75 -14.58 -6.11
N ALA A 56 -8.22 -13.92 -7.17
CA ALA A 56 -7.43 -13.73 -8.40
C ALA A 56 -6.16 -12.89 -8.18
N LEU A 57 -6.19 -11.90 -7.28
CA LEU A 57 -5.03 -11.06 -6.97
C LEU A 57 -4.09 -11.72 -5.96
N VAL A 58 -4.65 -12.46 -4.99
CA VAL A 58 -3.88 -13.24 -4.01
C VAL A 58 -2.98 -14.28 -4.70
N GLY A 59 -3.43 -14.87 -5.81
CA GLY A 59 -2.61 -15.80 -6.60
C GLY A 59 -1.45 -15.13 -7.37
N LEU A 60 -1.49 -13.80 -7.56
CA LEU A 60 -0.49 -13.06 -8.33
C LEU A 60 0.60 -12.46 -7.44
N CYS A 61 0.23 -11.95 -6.26
CA CYS A 61 1.16 -11.36 -5.32
C CYS A 61 0.73 -11.63 -3.87
N SER A 62 1.69 -12.01 -3.03
CA SER A 62 1.49 -12.31 -1.62
C SER A 62 1.82 -11.13 -0.68
N THR A 63 2.40 -10.05 -1.19
CA THR A 63 2.87 -8.91 -0.38
C THR A 63 2.19 -7.61 -0.80
N ALA A 64 2.81 -6.84 -1.69
CA ALA A 64 2.30 -5.61 -2.25
C ALA A 64 2.77 -5.48 -3.70
N PHE A 65 2.08 -4.67 -4.49
CA PHE A 65 2.49 -4.31 -5.83
C PHE A 65 1.89 -2.96 -6.24
N THR A 66 2.37 -2.40 -7.34
CA THR A 66 1.80 -1.21 -7.98
C THR A 66 1.57 -1.44 -9.47
N ASP A 67 0.53 -0.80 -10.01
CA ASP A 67 0.26 -0.68 -11.44
C ASP A 67 0.81 0.62 -12.06
N GLY A 68 1.50 1.45 -11.26
CA GLY A 68 1.98 2.76 -11.66
C GLY A 68 1.08 3.93 -11.26
N ILE A 69 -0.17 3.67 -10.83
CA ILE A 69 -1.15 4.67 -10.43
C ILE A 69 -1.44 4.56 -8.93
N GLN A 70 -1.56 3.33 -8.44
CA GLN A 70 -1.92 3.03 -7.06
C GLN A 70 -1.10 1.87 -6.50
N ILE A 71 -1.13 1.72 -5.17
CA ILE A 71 -0.47 0.64 -4.46
C ILE A 71 -1.52 -0.30 -3.90
N PHE A 72 -1.32 -1.59 -4.12
CA PHE A 72 -2.15 -2.68 -3.63
C PHE A 72 -1.35 -3.49 -2.63
N VAL A 73 -1.93 -3.76 -1.47
CA VAL A 73 -1.31 -4.56 -0.41
C VAL A 73 -2.22 -5.73 -0.08
N ASN A 74 -1.67 -6.94 -0.02
CA ASN A 74 -2.39 -8.13 0.35
C ASN A 74 -2.90 -7.99 1.79
N THR A 75 -4.20 -8.22 2.01
CA THR A 75 -4.86 -7.98 3.30
C THR A 75 -4.27 -8.85 4.42
N GLU A 76 -4.03 -10.13 4.15
CA GLU A 76 -3.52 -11.05 5.17
C GLU A 76 -2.04 -10.79 5.48
N PHE A 77 -1.25 -10.47 4.45
CA PHE A 77 0.11 -9.99 4.66
C PHE A 77 0.13 -8.71 5.49
N PHE A 78 -0.73 -7.73 5.19
CA PHE A 78 -0.82 -6.49 5.95
C PHE A 78 -1.14 -6.76 7.42
N LYS A 79 -2.14 -7.61 7.69
CA LYS A 79 -2.49 -8.04 9.06
C LYS A 79 -1.33 -8.74 9.77
N SER A 80 -0.49 -9.49 9.06
CA SER A 80 0.70 -10.13 9.64
C SER A 80 1.79 -9.15 10.08
N GLN A 81 1.80 -7.95 9.48
CA GLN A 81 2.81 -6.91 9.74
C GLN A 81 2.32 -5.80 10.67
N ILE A 82 1.00 -5.67 10.85
CA ILE A 82 0.40 -4.61 11.64
C ILE A 82 -0.25 -5.22 12.90
N PRO A 83 0.25 -4.89 14.10
CA PRO A 83 -0.19 -5.56 15.34
C PRO A 83 -1.68 -5.40 15.67
N SER A 84 -2.32 -4.33 15.18
CA SER A 84 -3.70 -3.99 15.52
C SER A 84 -4.37 -3.16 14.43
N ALA A 85 -5.69 -3.35 14.26
CA ALA A 85 -6.53 -2.49 13.43
C ALA A 85 -6.67 -1.05 14.00
N HIS A 86 -6.13 -0.80 15.20
CA HIS A 86 -6.08 0.51 15.82
C HIS A 86 -4.63 0.96 16.05
N ILE A 87 -4.16 1.91 15.25
CA ILE A 87 -2.83 2.53 15.43
C ILE A 87 -3.00 3.91 16.07
N GLU A 88 -2.68 4.07 17.35
CA GLU A 88 -2.69 5.40 17.99
C GLU A 88 -1.59 6.30 17.42
N ARG A 89 -0.37 5.76 17.32
CA ARG A 89 0.81 6.44 16.79
C ARG A 89 1.67 5.48 15.99
N ILE A 90 2.25 5.97 14.88
CA ILE A 90 3.28 5.24 14.14
C ILE A 90 4.55 5.14 14.99
N ASN A 91 5.04 3.92 15.16
CA ASN A 91 6.24 3.55 15.90
C ASN A 91 7.04 2.46 15.15
N SER A 92 8.11 1.96 15.77
CA SER A 92 9.03 0.97 15.19
C SER A 92 8.36 -0.31 14.67
N TYR A 93 7.25 -0.76 15.26
CA TYR A 93 6.53 -1.95 14.81
C TYR A 93 5.90 -1.80 13.41
N HIS A 94 5.78 -0.58 12.91
CA HIS A 94 5.19 -0.30 11.59
C HIS A 94 6.25 -0.07 10.51
N HIS A 95 7.53 -0.03 10.87
CA HIS A 95 8.61 0.35 9.95
C HIS A 95 8.75 -0.60 8.76
N SER A 96 8.54 -1.91 8.95
CA SER A 96 8.58 -2.89 7.85
C SER A 96 7.54 -2.56 6.78
N MET A 97 6.30 -2.27 7.19
CA MET A 97 5.23 -1.92 6.27
C MET A 97 5.48 -0.57 5.59
N ILE A 98 6.01 0.42 6.30
CA ILE A 98 6.41 1.70 5.72
C ILE A 98 7.47 1.50 4.63
N LEU A 99 8.48 0.66 4.89
CA LEU A 99 9.53 0.36 3.93
C LEU A 99 8.96 -0.29 2.66
N ILE A 100 8.01 -1.22 2.80
CA ILE A 100 7.34 -1.86 1.67
C ILE A 100 6.52 -0.83 0.86
N LEU A 101 5.75 0.04 1.52
CA LEU A 101 5.00 1.09 0.82
C LEU A 101 5.91 2.07 0.08
N LEU A 102 7.06 2.43 0.68
CA LEU A 102 8.08 3.25 0.02
C LEU A 102 8.74 2.52 -1.15
N HIS A 103 8.95 1.20 -1.04
CA HIS A 103 9.45 0.36 -2.13
C HIS A 103 8.51 0.38 -3.33
N GLU A 104 7.20 0.20 -3.14
CA GLU A 104 6.22 0.28 -4.22
C GLU A 104 6.13 1.70 -4.83
N LEU A 105 6.22 2.75 -4.01
CA LEU A 105 6.32 4.13 -4.53
C LEU A 105 7.56 4.32 -5.41
N SER A 106 8.68 3.65 -5.09
CA SER A 106 9.89 3.69 -5.92
C SER A 106 9.65 3.03 -7.29
N HIS A 107 8.85 1.96 -7.35
CA HIS A 107 8.45 1.34 -8.62
C HIS A 107 7.61 2.26 -9.49
N ILE A 108 6.78 3.11 -8.89
CA ILE A 108 6.06 4.18 -9.60
C ILE A 108 7.05 5.24 -10.09
N LEU A 109 7.89 5.75 -9.19
CA LEU A 109 8.85 6.83 -9.49
C LEU A 109 9.76 6.48 -10.66
N PHE A 110 10.29 5.25 -10.69
CA PHE A 110 11.21 4.78 -11.71
C PHE A 110 10.52 4.06 -12.88
N ARG A 111 9.18 4.00 -12.88
CA ARG A 111 8.37 3.32 -13.90
C ARG A 111 8.75 1.84 -14.08
N HIS A 112 9.06 1.13 -13.01
CA HIS A 112 9.43 -0.29 -13.08
C HIS A 112 8.28 -1.16 -13.60
N HIS A 113 7.03 -0.76 -13.34
CA HIS A 113 5.82 -1.41 -13.88
C HIS A 113 5.76 -1.45 -15.42
N THR A 114 6.43 -0.54 -16.13
CA THR A 114 6.46 -0.52 -17.61
C THR A 114 7.70 -1.16 -18.21
N ARG A 115 8.63 -1.70 -17.41
CA ARG A 115 9.93 -2.19 -17.89
C ARG A 115 9.95 -3.67 -18.27
N MET A 116 8.80 -4.34 -18.40
CA MET A 116 8.76 -5.66 -19.01
C MET A 116 9.20 -5.51 -20.47
N PRO A 117 10.30 -6.16 -20.90
CA PRO A 117 10.69 -6.15 -22.30
C PRO A 117 9.54 -6.72 -23.14
N PRO A 118 9.35 -6.28 -24.40
CA PRO A 118 8.43 -6.97 -25.29
C PRO A 118 8.84 -8.44 -25.30
N GLN A 119 7.93 -9.34 -24.95
CA GLN A 119 8.14 -10.76 -25.17
C GLN A 119 8.48 -10.91 -26.65
N ALA A 120 9.74 -11.25 -26.95
CA ALA A 120 10.09 -11.62 -28.31
C ALA A 120 9.11 -12.74 -28.70
N PRO A 121 8.42 -12.62 -29.85
CA PRO A 121 7.51 -13.67 -30.27
C PRO A 121 8.27 -14.99 -30.33
N PRO A 122 7.66 -16.12 -29.95
CA PRO A 122 8.33 -17.41 -30.04
C PRO A 122 8.83 -17.58 -31.48
N LEU A 123 10.13 -17.83 -31.63
CA LEU A 123 10.71 -18.17 -32.91
C LEU A 123 10.07 -19.50 -33.34
N LEU A 124 9.33 -19.44 -34.46
CA LEU A 124 8.74 -20.61 -35.14
C LEU A 124 9.84 -21.49 -35.74
#